data_AF-A0AAD4M394-F1
#
_entry.id   AF-A0AAD4M394-F1
#
_cell.length_a   1.000
_cell.length_b   1.000
_cell.length_c   1.000
_cell.angle_alpha   90.00
_cell.angle_beta   90.00
_cell.angle_gamma   90.00
#
_symmetry.space_group_name_H-M   'P 1'
#
loop_
_entity.id
_entity.type
_entity.pdbx_description
1 polymer ?
#
loop_
_entity_poly.entity_id
_entity_poly.type
_entity_poly.pdbx_seq_one_letter_code
_entity_poly.pdbx_strand_id
1 'polypeptide(L)'
;MVHIPFASLLGLQAALNSFLPKSEPEPASTAISFVNPTPGGGSLLDNTSNGLGEPLNVIISGLSSPWVLTDGGFVHFANAVGFGIECFGAHLGAPQSANLGDGHGWVNQTLELRQDYGNPDIGTCWESLVGGNHLRLFRQNGPTPTLARCSLQSVTEGHTITPNGYNLGR
;
A
#
# COMPACT_ATOMS: atom_id res chain seq x y z
N MET A 1 0.83 41.99 51.73
CA MET A 1 0.00 40.80 51.45
C MET A 1 -0.16 40.73 49.94
N VAL A 2 0.20 39.70 49.18
CA VAL A 2 0.54 38.29 49.46
C VAL A 2 1.67 37.89 48.50
N HIS A 3 2.67 37.18 49.00
CA HIS A 3 3.78 36.64 48.19
C HIS A 3 3.43 35.18 47.86
N ILE A 4 3.30 34.84 46.57
CA ILE A 4 3.05 33.48 46.11
C ILE A 4 4.42 32.87 45.75
N PRO A 5 4.86 31.77 46.39
CA PRO A 5 6.19 31.24 46.15
C PRO A 5 6.22 30.46 44.81
N PHE A 6 7.14 30.86 43.95
CA PHE A 6 7.57 30.15 42.75
C PHE A 6 8.35 28.88 43.15
N ALA A 7 7.67 27.82 43.61
CA ALA A 7 8.38 26.59 44.03
C ALA A 7 7.66 25.26 43.73
N SER A 8 6.51 25.23 43.05
CA SER A 8 5.77 23.95 42.91
C SER A 8 5.61 23.40 41.49
N LEU A 9 6.12 24.06 40.44
CA LEU A 9 5.90 23.58 39.07
C LEU A 9 6.83 22.43 38.63
N LEU A 10 8.02 22.29 39.23
CA LEU A 10 8.95 21.20 38.88
C LEU A 10 8.58 19.84 39.50
N GLY A 11 7.80 19.82 40.58
CA GLY A 11 7.40 18.56 41.24
C GLY A 11 6.30 17.81 40.49
N LEU A 12 5.46 18.51 39.74
CA LEU A 12 4.32 17.91 39.03
C LEU A 12 4.76 17.21 37.73
N GLN A 13 5.83 17.68 37.09
CA GLN A 13 6.30 17.13 35.81
C GLN A 13 7.01 15.77 35.98
N ALA A 14 7.63 15.53 37.13
CA ALA A 14 8.25 14.24 37.44
C ALA A 14 7.22 13.13 37.73
N ALA A 15 6.06 13.48 38.31
CA ALA A 15 5.02 12.51 38.65
C ALA A 15 4.20 12.02 37.44
N LEU A 16 4.10 12.80 36.37
CA LEU A 16 3.39 12.38 35.14
C LEU A 16 4.20 11.39 34.30
N ASN A 17 5.53 11.43 34.33
CA ASN A 17 6.37 10.48 33.59
C ASN A 17 6.36 9.06 34.18
N SER A 18 5.94 8.89 35.44
CA SER A 18 5.81 7.58 36.09
C SER A 18 4.51 6.83 35.77
N PHE A 19 3.53 7.48 35.13
CA PHE A 19 2.25 6.87 34.74
C PHE A 19 2.11 6.65 33.23
N LEU A 20 3.09 7.05 32.43
CA LEU A 20 3.13 6.67 31.02
C LEU A 20 3.55 5.20 30.95
N PRO A 21 2.71 4.30 30.40
CA PRO A 21 3.12 2.93 30.18
C PRO A 21 4.38 2.95 29.31
N LYS A 22 5.48 2.42 29.86
CA LYS A 22 6.69 2.15 29.09
C LYS A 22 6.26 1.20 27.98
N SER A 23 6.38 1.60 26.73
CA SER A 23 6.13 0.72 25.59
C SER A 23 7.01 -0.51 25.78
N GLU A 24 6.41 -1.65 26.12
CA GLU A 24 7.12 -2.92 26.08
C GLU A 24 7.61 -3.12 24.64
N PRO A 25 8.84 -3.61 24.46
CA PRO A 25 9.29 -3.99 23.13
C PRO A 25 8.31 -5.03 22.60
N GLU A 26 7.67 -4.72 21.47
CA GLU A 26 6.84 -5.70 20.76
C GLU A 26 7.68 -6.97 20.56
N PRO A 27 7.07 -8.16 20.74
CA PRO A 27 7.77 -9.41 20.48
C PRO A 27 8.38 -9.35 19.07
N ALA A 28 9.69 -9.67 18.97
CA ALA A 28 10.41 -9.62 17.71
C ALA A 28 9.66 -10.44 16.66
N SER A 29 9.16 -9.76 15.62
CA SER A 29 8.34 -10.41 14.62
C SER A 29 9.16 -11.46 13.88
N THR A 30 8.58 -12.64 13.67
CA THR A 30 9.04 -13.64 12.70
C THR A 30 8.82 -13.17 11.25
N ALA A 31 8.56 -11.88 11.03
CA ALA A 31 8.17 -11.37 9.74
C ALA A 31 9.36 -11.41 8.77
N ILE A 32 9.09 -11.90 7.57
CA ILE A 32 10.04 -11.95 6.47
C ILE A 32 9.82 -10.70 5.61
N SER A 33 10.89 -10.09 5.12
CA SER A 33 10.75 -8.88 4.30
C SER A 33 10.06 -9.16 2.97
N PHE A 34 10.55 -10.16 2.24
CA PHE A 34 10.05 -10.56 0.93
C PHE A 34 10.35 -12.04 0.70
N VAL A 35 9.42 -12.77 0.09
CA VAL A 35 9.62 -14.14 -0.34
C VAL A 35 9.54 -14.18 -1.86
N ASN A 36 10.62 -14.63 -2.50
CA ASN A 36 10.65 -14.76 -3.96
C ASN A 36 9.55 -15.75 -4.42
N PRO A 37 8.66 -15.38 -5.35
CA PRO A 37 7.58 -16.25 -5.82
C PRO A 37 8.07 -17.42 -6.70
N THR A 38 9.25 -17.32 -7.33
CA THR A 38 9.73 -18.30 -8.32
C THR A 38 9.90 -19.72 -7.79
N PRO A 39 10.52 -19.96 -6.60
CA PRO A 39 10.63 -21.31 -6.04
C PRO A 39 9.28 -22.00 -5.80
N GLY A 40 8.21 -21.23 -5.55
CA GLY A 40 6.85 -21.74 -5.39
C GLY A 40 6.05 -21.85 -6.69
N GLY A 41 6.69 -21.69 -7.85
CA GLY A 41 6.03 -21.72 -9.17
C GLY A 41 5.28 -20.44 -9.54
N GLY A 42 5.44 -19.37 -8.76
CA GLY A 42 4.92 -18.04 -9.05
C GLY A 42 5.90 -17.17 -9.83
N SER A 43 5.54 -15.91 -10.04
CA SER A 43 6.40 -14.92 -10.71
C SER A 43 6.11 -13.50 -10.24
N LEU A 44 7.02 -12.56 -10.55
CA LEU A 44 6.78 -11.11 -10.37
C LEU A 44 6.02 -10.52 -11.57
N LEU A 45 5.09 -11.29 -12.14
CA LEU A 45 4.19 -10.88 -13.21
C LEU A 45 2.76 -11.24 -12.81
N ASP A 46 1.84 -10.33 -13.08
CA ASP A 46 0.42 -10.68 -13.12
C ASP A 46 0.04 -11.29 -14.48
N ASN A 47 -1.25 -11.61 -14.62
CA ASN A 47 -1.87 -12.05 -15.85
C ASN A 47 -2.98 -11.07 -16.22
N THR A 48 -2.79 -10.42 -17.36
CA THR A 48 -3.71 -9.42 -17.92
C THR A 48 -4.83 -10.04 -18.77
N SER A 49 -5.01 -11.36 -18.72
CA SER A 49 -6.03 -12.12 -19.45
C SER A 49 -5.92 -12.10 -20.98
N ASN A 50 -4.81 -11.59 -21.52
CA ASN A 50 -4.51 -11.60 -22.97
C ASN A 50 -3.24 -12.40 -23.32
N GLY A 51 -2.70 -13.17 -22.36
CA GLY A 51 -1.44 -13.91 -22.50
C GLY A 51 -0.18 -13.10 -22.21
N LEU A 52 -0.31 -11.83 -21.82
CA LEU A 52 0.77 -10.98 -21.31
C LEU A 52 0.68 -10.82 -19.79
N GLY A 53 1.80 -10.45 -19.19
CA GLY A 53 1.88 -10.13 -17.76
C GLY A 53 2.53 -8.78 -17.52
N GLU A 54 2.03 -8.06 -16.51
CA GLU A 54 2.56 -6.79 -16.07
C GLU A 54 3.43 -6.97 -14.82
N PRO A 55 4.52 -6.20 -14.68
CA PRO A 55 5.43 -6.36 -13.55
C PRO A 55 4.80 -6.05 -12.19
N LEU A 56 4.90 -7.00 -11.26
CA LEU A 56 4.70 -6.78 -9.82
C LEU A 56 5.97 -6.15 -9.25
N ASN A 57 6.01 -4.82 -9.30
CA ASN A 57 7.27 -4.09 -9.31
C ASN A 57 7.53 -3.28 -8.02
N VAL A 58 6.58 -3.25 -7.07
CA VAL A 58 6.72 -2.62 -5.74
C VAL A 58 6.52 -3.68 -4.65
N ILE A 59 7.42 -3.73 -3.67
CA ILE A 59 7.33 -4.71 -2.58
C ILE A 59 7.07 -3.95 -1.29
N ILE A 60 5.95 -4.24 -0.64
CA ILE A 60 5.68 -3.77 0.71
C ILE A 60 6.21 -4.83 1.67
N SER A 61 7.38 -4.54 2.24
CA SER A 61 8.11 -5.46 3.09
C SER A 61 7.23 -5.97 4.23
N GLY A 62 7.28 -7.26 4.55
CA GLY A 62 6.64 -7.80 5.76
C GLY A 62 7.26 -7.25 7.06
N LEU A 63 8.40 -6.58 6.98
CA LEU A 63 8.99 -5.81 8.09
C LEU A 63 8.41 -4.39 8.24
N SER A 64 7.47 -3.99 7.39
CA SER A 64 6.76 -2.72 7.53
C SER A 64 5.94 -2.70 8.82
N SER A 65 5.51 -1.52 9.26
CA SER A 65 4.64 -1.41 10.43
C SER A 65 3.41 -2.32 10.29
N PRO A 66 3.00 -3.08 11.33
CA PRO A 66 1.88 -4.01 11.24
C PRO A 66 0.60 -3.38 10.70
N TRP A 67 0.36 -2.09 10.99
CA TRP A 67 -0.78 -1.35 10.45
C TRP A 67 -0.79 -1.28 8.92
N VAL A 68 0.33 -0.93 8.28
CA VAL A 68 0.46 -0.85 6.81
C VAL A 68 0.21 -2.19 6.11
N LEU A 69 0.40 -3.32 6.80
CA LEU A 69 0.15 -4.65 6.24
C LEU A 69 -1.34 -5.02 6.21
N THR A 70 -2.20 -4.27 6.92
CA THR A 70 -3.67 -4.40 6.84
C THR A 70 -4.24 -3.69 5.61
N ASP A 71 -5.43 -4.05 5.17
CA ASP A 71 -6.14 -3.39 4.07
C ASP A 71 -6.35 -1.90 4.34
N GLY A 72 -6.88 -1.57 5.52
CA GLY A 72 -7.13 -0.18 5.91
C GLY A 72 -5.85 0.64 6.06
N GLY A 73 -4.80 0.06 6.67
CA GLY A 73 -3.53 0.77 6.83
C GLY A 73 -2.75 0.92 5.52
N PHE A 74 -2.84 -0.04 4.60
CA PHE A 74 -2.29 0.10 3.26
C PHE A 74 -3.00 1.22 2.48
N VAL A 75 -4.33 1.26 2.50
CA VAL A 75 -5.10 2.36 1.89
C VAL A 75 -4.71 3.70 2.50
N HIS A 76 -4.60 3.78 3.82
CA HIS A 76 -4.16 5.00 4.49
C HIS A 76 -2.75 5.43 4.06
N PHE A 77 -1.82 4.48 3.94
CA PHE A 77 -0.48 4.74 3.41
C PHE A 77 -0.53 5.24 1.95
N ALA A 78 -1.34 4.59 1.11
CA ALA A 78 -1.50 4.95 -0.29
C ALA A 78 -2.10 6.36 -0.47
N ASN A 79 -3.09 6.72 0.35
CA ASN A 79 -3.65 8.08 0.39
C ASN A 79 -2.57 9.12 0.70
N ALA A 80 -1.64 8.83 1.61
CA ALA A 80 -0.55 9.74 1.94
C ALA A 80 0.45 9.96 0.80
N VAL A 81 0.49 9.05 -0.18
CA VAL A 81 1.35 9.15 -1.38
C VAL A 81 0.56 9.46 -2.65
N GLY A 82 -0.68 9.96 -2.52
CA GLY A 82 -1.49 10.47 -3.63
C GLY A 82 -2.25 9.42 -4.42
N PHE A 83 -2.67 8.33 -3.76
CA PHE A 83 -3.52 7.29 -4.34
C PHE A 83 -4.76 7.08 -3.48
N GLY A 84 -5.93 6.99 -4.10
CA GLY A 84 -7.21 6.74 -3.43
C GLY A 84 -7.94 5.53 -3.99
N ILE A 85 -9.00 5.13 -3.30
CA ILE A 85 -9.94 4.12 -3.81
C ILE A 85 -10.61 4.66 -5.09
N GLU A 86 -10.85 3.76 -6.03
CA GLU A 86 -11.51 4.09 -7.29
C GLU A 86 -12.85 4.81 -7.09
N CYS A 87 -13.12 5.77 -7.98
CA CYS A 87 -14.34 6.55 -7.97
C CYS A 87 -15.55 5.66 -8.36
N PHE A 88 -16.48 5.46 -7.42
CA PHE A 88 -17.72 4.69 -7.61
C PHE A 88 -17.55 3.25 -8.16
N GLY A 89 -16.38 2.62 -7.96
CA GLY A 89 -16.12 1.29 -8.52
C GLY A 89 -15.90 1.29 -10.05
N ALA A 90 -15.69 2.47 -10.65
CA ALA A 90 -15.50 2.61 -12.08
C ALA A 90 -14.07 2.19 -12.48
N HIS A 91 -13.89 0.91 -12.80
CA HIS A 91 -12.74 0.39 -13.53
C HIS A 91 -13.20 -0.20 -14.87
N LEU A 92 -12.46 0.12 -15.93
CA LEU A 92 -12.54 -0.62 -17.19
C LEU A 92 -11.45 -1.70 -17.17
N GLY A 93 -11.88 -2.95 -17.25
CA GLY A 93 -11.01 -4.14 -17.23
C GLY A 93 -11.53 -5.21 -16.28
N ALA A 94 -11.15 -6.46 -16.52
CA ALA A 94 -11.36 -7.52 -15.53
C ALA A 94 -10.25 -7.43 -14.46
N PRO A 95 -10.53 -7.85 -13.21
CA PRO A 95 -9.48 -8.03 -12.21
C PRO A 95 -8.33 -8.86 -12.76
N GLN A 96 -7.11 -8.39 -12.56
CA GLN A 96 -5.91 -9.13 -12.91
C GLN A 96 -5.62 -10.19 -11.84
N SER A 97 -4.95 -11.26 -12.23
CA SER A 97 -4.58 -12.35 -11.32
C SER A 97 -3.07 -12.54 -11.28
N ALA A 98 -2.54 -13.04 -10.17
CA ALA A 98 -1.11 -13.33 -10.03
C ALA A 98 -0.91 -14.64 -9.26
N ASN A 99 0.13 -15.38 -9.61
CA ASN A 99 0.63 -16.49 -8.80
C ASN A 99 1.85 -16.03 -8.00
N LEU A 100 1.68 -15.92 -6.69
CA LEU A 100 2.69 -15.37 -5.76
C LEU A 100 3.61 -16.45 -5.19
N GLY A 101 3.50 -17.70 -5.65
CA GLY A 101 4.38 -18.80 -5.21
C GLY A 101 4.21 -19.19 -3.74
N ASP A 102 3.05 -18.89 -3.14
CA ASP A 102 2.74 -19.14 -1.73
C ASP A 102 1.77 -20.31 -1.52
N GLY A 103 1.51 -21.08 -2.58
CA GLY A 103 0.64 -22.26 -2.55
C GLY A 103 -0.84 -21.98 -2.85
N HIS A 104 -1.25 -20.72 -3.03
CA HIS A 104 -2.63 -20.39 -3.40
C HIS A 104 -2.90 -20.42 -4.92
N GLY A 105 -1.86 -20.65 -5.73
CA GLY A 105 -1.97 -20.61 -7.18
C GLY A 105 -2.26 -19.19 -7.68
N TRP A 106 -3.08 -19.07 -8.73
CA TRP A 106 -3.48 -17.77 -9.28
C TRP A 106 -4.60 -17.16 -8.44
N VAL A 107 -4.33 -16.00 -7.85
CA VAL A 107 -5.31 -15.23 -7.06
C VAL A 107 -5.57 -13.89 -7.72
N ASN A 108 -6.79 -13.39 -7.60
CA ASN A 108 -7.14 -12.05 -8.10
C ASN A 108 -6.48 -10.96 -7.23
N GLN A 109 -6.32 -9.78 -7.82
CA GLN A 109 -5.93 -8.57 -7.10
C GLN A 109 -6.82 -8.36 -5.86
N THR A 110 -6.22 -7.95 -4.76
CA THR A 110 -6.91 -7.65 -3.51
C THR A 110 -7.54 -6.25 -3.55
N LEU A 111 -6.88 -5.30 -4.20
CA LEU A 111 -7.32 -3.91 -4.28
C LEU A 111 -6.77 -3.25 -5.55
N GLU A 112 -7.51 -2.28 -6.08
CA GLU A 112 -7.04 -1.33 -7.09
C GLU A 112 -7.21 0.09 -6.57
N LEU A 113 -6.13 0.87 -6.61
CA LEU A 113 -6.08 2.27 -6.21
C LEU A 113 -5.69 3.12 -7.40
N ARG A 114 -6.17 4.36 -7.46
CA ARG A 114 -5.94 5.30 -8.56
C ARG A 114 -5.32 6.56 -8.01
N GLN A 115 -4.52 7.24 -8.82
CA GLN A 115 -3.93 8.51 -8.47
C GLN A 115 -5.04 9.53 -8.13
N ASP A 116 -4.90 10.21 -7.00
CA ASP A 116 -5.90 11.17 -6.52
C ASP A 116 -5.59 12.62 -6.96
N TYR A 117 -4.47 12.87 -7.64
CA TYR A 117 -4.06 14.23 -8.05
C TYR A 117 -4.07 15.27 -6.91
N GLY A 118 -3.88 14.84 -5.66
CA GLY A 118 -3.95 15.71 -4.48
C GLY A 118 -5.36 16.11 -4.08
N ASN A 119 -6.40 15.50 -4.65
CA ASN A 119 -7.79 15.70 -4.29
C ASN A 119 -8.46 14.34 -3.98
N PRO A 120 -8.65 13.99 -2.70
CA PRO A 120 -9.20 12.69 -2.32
C PRO A 120 -10.68 12.50 -2.68
N ASP A 121 -11.42 13.58 -2.97
CA ASP A 121 -12.86 13.52 -3.25
C ASP A 121 -13.16 13.27 -4.73
N ILE A 122 -12.42 13.92 -5.64
CA ILE A 122 -12.69 13.88 -7.08
C ILE A 122 -11.50 13.43 -7.92
N GLY A 123 -10.33 13.31 -7.31
CA GLY A 123 -9.08 13.01 -7.99
C GLY A 123 -9.05 11.69 -8.72
N THR A 124 -9.55 10.64 -8.06
CA THR A 124 -9.63 9.31 -8.67
C THR A 124 -10.68 9.26 -9.78
N CYS A 125 -11.73 10.09 -9.71
CA CYS A 125 -12.69 10.25 -10.81
C CYS A 125 -12.05 10.96 -12.02
N TRP A 126 -11.19 11.94 -11.75
CA TRP A 126 -10.42 12.63 -12.79
C TRP A 126 -9.42 11.69 -13.45
N GLU A 127 -8.72 10.87 -12.67
CA GLU A 127 -7.85 9.79 -13.16
C GLU A 127 -8.60 8.84 -14.09
N SER A 128 -9.81 8.41 -13.73
CA SER A 128 -10.68 7.60 -14.59
C SER A 128 -11.08 8.28 -15.91
N LEU A 129 -10.81 9.57 -16.11
CA LEU A 129 -11.10 10.28 -17.35
C LEU A 129 -9.82 10.57 -18.14
N VAL A 130 -8.82 11.18 -17.50
CA VAL A 130 -7.60 11.65 -18.18
C VAL A 130 -6.43 10.67 -18.07
N GLY A 131 -6.56 9.68 -17.18
CA GLY A 131 -5.51 8.74 -16.83
C GLY A 131 -4.43 9.23 -15.92
N GLY A 132 -3.88 8.31 -15.14
CA GLY A 132 -2.74 8.53 -14.28
C GLY A 132 -2.16 7.22 -13.76
N ASN A 133 -1.47 7.29 -12.63
CA ASN A 133 -1.01 6.09 -11.97
C ASN A 133 -2.19 5.31 -11.37
N HIS A 134 -2.14 3.99 -11.45
CA HIS A 134 -2.92 3.11 -10.61
C HIS A 134 -2.03 2.01 -10.01
N LEU A 135 -2.48 1.52 -8.87
CA LEU A 135 -1.78 0.55 -8.06
C LEU A 135 -2.69 -0.67 -7.85
N ARG A 136 -2.20 -1.86 -8.16
CA ARG A 136 -2.88 -3.12 -7.85
C ARG A 136 -2.15 -3.84 -6.74
N LEU A 137 -2.89 -4.20 -5.69
CA LEU A 137 -2.34 -4.89 -4.54
C LEU A 137 -2.59 -6.39 -4.67
N PHE A 138 -1.56 -7.19 -4.40
CA PHE A 138 -1.64 -8.64 -4.27
C PHE A 138 -1.02 -9.05 -2.93
N ARG A 139 -1.78 -9.73 -2.07
CA ARG A 139 -1.27 -10.19 -0.78
C ARG A 139 -0.67 -11.59 -0.90
N GLN A 140 0.59 -11.73 -0.52
CA GLN A 140 1.19 -13.03 -0.31
C GLN A 140 0.94 -13.45 1.14
N ASN A 141 -0.06 -14.29 1.34
CA ASN A 141 -0.60 -14.68 2.65
C ASN A 141 -0.08 -16.05 3.13
N GLY A 142 1.08 -16.49 2.63
CA GLY A 142 1.98 -17.41 3.37
C GLY A 142 2.51 -16.74 4.66
N PRO A 143 3.63 -17.16 5.29
CA PRO A 143 4.17 -16.52 6.50
C PRO A 143 4.62 -15.02 6.39
N THR A 144 4.05 -14.29 5.41
CA THR A 144 4.02 -12.85 5.06
C THR A 144 5.21 -12.31 4.30
N PRO A 145 4.95 -11.73 3.11
CA PRO A 145 4.84 -10.26 2.93
C PRO A 145 3.77 -9.80 1.90
N THR A 146 3.61 -8.50 1.63
CA THR A 146 2.61 -7.95 0.69
C THR A 146 3.25 -7.43 -0.61
N LEU A 147 2.68 -7.73 -1.77
CA LEU A 147 3.17 -7.27 -3.07
C LEU A 147 2.24 -6.23 -3.68
N ALA A 148 2.82 -5.15 -4.22
CA ALA A 148 2.11 -4.07 -4.86
C ALA A 148 2.64 -3.88 -6.29
N ARG A 149 1.75 -3.55 -7.22
CA ARG A 149 2.08 -3.17 -8.59
C ARG A 149 1.68 -1.71 -8.77
N CYS A 150 2.53 -0.88 -9.38
CA CYS A 150 2.20 0.50 -9.77
C CYS A 150 2.41 0.73 -11.28
N SER A 151 1.46 1.38 -11.96
CA SER A 151 1.56 1.72 -13.40
C SER A 151 0.79 2.99 -13.81
N LEU A 152 1.31 3.73 -14.79
CA LEU A 152 0.66 4.89 -15.43
C LEU A 152 -0.22 4.50 -16.63
N GLN A 153 -1.51 4.85 -16.66
CA GLN A 153 -2.43 4.63 -17.80
C GLN A 153 -3.58 5.64 -17.87
N SER A 154 -4.07 5.92 -19.09
CA SER A 154 -5.27 6.73 -19.31
C SER A 154 -6.47 6.05 -19.95
N VAL A 155 -7.66 6.51 -19.55
CA VAL A 155 -8.93 6.03 -20.10
C VAL A 155 -9.15 6.52 -21.52
N THR A 156 -8.69 7.74 -21.84
CA THR A 156 -8.71 8.30 -23.21
C THR A 156 -7.83 7.57 -24.20
N GLU A 157 -6.76 6.89 -23.75
CA GLU A 157 -5.86 6.10 -24.60
C GLU A 157 -6.17 4.59 -24.56
N GLY A 158 -7.37 4.22 -24.10
CA GLY A 158 -7.80 2.82 -24.05
C GLY A 158 -7.00 1.95 -23.09
N HIS A 159 -6.49 2.54 -22.00
CA HIS A 159 -5.70 1.84 -20.97
C HIS A 159 -4.36 1.30 -21.51
N THR A 160 -3.82 1.95 -22.54
CA THR A 160 -2.50 1.59 -23.05
C THR A 160 -1.42 2.11 -22.10
N ILE A 161 -0.49 1.24 -21.74
CA ILE A 161 0.68 1.63 -20.93
C ILE A 161 1.51 2.61 -21.75
N THR A 162 1.79 3.78 -21.18
CA THR A 162 2.68 4.76 -21.82
C THR A 162 4.06 4.13 -22.08
N PRO A 163 4.79 4.54 -23.13
CA PRO A 163 6.16 4.06 -23.34
C PRO A 163 6.99 4.23 -22.07
N ASN A 164 7.61 3.14 -21.61
CA ASN A 164 8.39 3.10 -20.36
C ASN A 164 7.57 3.31 -19.06
N GLY A 165 6.24 3.16 -19.10
CA GLY A 165 5.34 3.47 -17.98
C GLY A 165 5.61 2.75 -16.66
N TYR A 166 6.28 1.59 -16.68
CA TYR A 166 6.69 0.86 -15.46
C TYR A 166 7.96 1.39 -14.80
N ASN A 167 8.73 2.21 -15.52
CA ASN A 167 9.99 2.78 -15.06
C ASN A 167 9.90 4.31 -14.91
N LEU A 168 8.87 4.95 -15.44
CA LEU A 168 8.61 6.37 -15.19
C LEU A 168 8.28 6.57 -13.70
N GLY A 169 9.12 7.33 -12.98
CA GLY A 169 8.94 7.61 -11.56
C GLY A 169 9.54 6.57 -10.59
N ARG A 170 10.35 5.63 -11.08
CA ARG A 170 11.29 4.84 -10.24
C ARG A 170 12.58 5.59 -9.95
#